data_AF-A0A972J6I1-F1
#
_entry.id   AF-A0A972J6I1-F1
#
_cell.length_a   1.000
_cell.length_b   1.000
_cell.length_c   1.000
_cell.angle_alpha   90.00
_cell.angle_beta   90.00
_cell.angle_gamma   90.00
#
_symmetry.space_group_name_H-M   'P 1'
#
loop_
_entity.id
_entity.type
_entity.pdbx_description
1 polymer ?
#
loop_
_entity_poly.entity_id
_entity_poly.type
_entity_poly.pdbx_seq_one_letter_code
_entity_poly.pdbx_strand_id
1 'polypeptide(L)'
;WRKDLKLRNPHTVPLTLKVTIGEDRLTAGFWSVEARPFRVTILSDILPVEPEAVVSGAGGMPGTVVQHGGRGYSVITRRCLVREGRGTEEILSRDFYPPPSRILAGEGP
;
A
#
# COMPACT_ATOMS: atom_id res chain seq x y z
N TRP A 1 3.81 -4.19 -13.84
CA TRP A 1 2.90 -5.32 -13.53
C TRP A 1 1.62 -4.73 -12.96
N ARG A 2 0.46 -4.86 -13.63
CA ARG A 2 -0.82 -4.28 -13.20
C ARG A 2 -1.60 -5.38 -12.47
N LYS A 3 -1.76 -5.29 -11.15
CA LYS A 3 -2.63 -6.20 -10.40
C LYS A 3 -4.07 -5.72 -10.58
N ASP A 4 -4.77 -6.30 -11.54
CA ASP A 4 -6.20 -6.08 -11.68
C ASP A 4 -6.91 -6.77 -10.51
N LEU A 5 -7.54 -5.99 -9.63
CA LEU A 5 -8.33 -6.51 -8.52
C LEU A 5 -9.62 -7.11 -9.10
N LYS A 6 -9.58 -8.40 -9.43
CA LYS A 6 -10.75 -9.13 -9.95
C LYS A 6 -11.69 -9.46 -8.79
N LEU A 7 -12.75 -8.67 -8.63
CA LEU A 7 -13.80 -8.90 -7.65
C LEU A 7 -14.97 -9.63 -8.28
N ARG A 8 -15.35 -10.77 -7.70
CA ARG A 8 -16.62 -11.45 -7.99
C ARG A 8 -17.58 -11.15 -6.84
N ASN A 9 -18.84 -10.86 -7.14
CA ASN A 9 -19.89 -10.80 -6.13
C ASN A 9 -20.30 -12.23 -5.76
N PRO A 10 -20.00 -12.73 -4.55
CA PRO A 10 -20.39 -14.07 -4.13
C PRO A 10 -21.84 -14.11 -3.60
N HIS A 11 -22.54 -12.97 -3.58
CA HIS A 11 -23.87 -12.84 -3.00
C HIS A 11 -24.96 -12.84 -4.08
N THR A 12 -26.16 -13.28 -3.67
CA THR A 12 -27.36 -13.35 -4.50
C THR A 12 -28.00 -11.99 -4.77
N VAL A 13 -27.59 -10.95 -4.04
CA VAL A 13 -28.14 -9.58 -4.13
C VAL A 13 -27.15 -8.65 -4.84
N PRO A 14 -27.65 -7.64 -5.57
CA PRO A 14 -26.79 -6.65 -6.21
C PRO A 14 -26.03 -5.82 -5.17
N LEU A 15 -24.77 -5.54 -5.47
CA LEU A 15 -23.88 -4.73 -4.65
C LEU A 15 -23.50 -3.45 -5.38
N THR A 16 -23.54 -2.32 -4.66
CA THR A 16 -23.05 -1.04 -5.14
C THR A 16 -21.61 -0.84 -4.66
N LEU A 17 -20.68 -0.68 -5.61
CA LEU A 17 -19.31 -0.26 -5.33
C LEU A 17 -19.27 1.26 -5.10
N LYS A 18 -18.78 1.70 -3.95
CA LYS A 18 -18.45 3.11 -3.70
C LYS A 18 -16.95 3.22 -3.45
N VAL A 19 -16.29 4.10 -4.21
CA VAL A 19 -14.87 4.39 -4.09
C VAL A 19 -14.70 5.84 -3.65
N THR A 20 -13.78 6.08 -2.73
CA THR A 20 -13.40 7.41 -2.26
C THR A 20 -11.88 7.45 -2.13
N ILE A 21 -11.28 8.50 -2.69
CA ILE A 21 -9.83 8.72 -2.69
C ILE A 21 -9.55 9.90 -1.77
N GLY A 22 -8.72 9.70 -0.74
CA GLY A 22 -8.13 10.75 0.09
C GLY A 22 -6.65 10.96 -0.24
N GLU A 23 -5.94 11.75 0.56
CA GLU A 23 -4.52 12.09 0.33
C GLU A 23 -3.59 10.87 0.41
N ASP A 24 -3.78 10.00 1.40
CA ASP A 24 -2.94 8.85 1.70
C ASP A 24 -3.69 7.51 1.65
N ARG A 25 -5.01 7.56 1.51
CA ARG A 25 -5.89 6.40 1.65
C ARG A 25 -6.92 6.30 0.53
N LEU A 26 -6.95 5.13 -0.10
CA LEU A 26 -8.06 4.73 -0.97
C LEU A 26 -9.03 3.86 -0.17
N THR A 27 -10.30 4.25 -0.13
CA THR A 27 -11.38 3.48 0.49
C THR A 27 -12.33 3.00 -0.59
N ALA A 28 -12.51 1.70 -0.71
CA ALA A 28 -13.54 1.10 -1.54
C ALA A 28 -14.48 0.29 -0.65
N GLY A 29 -15.77 0.23 -0.96
CA GLY A 29 -16.67 -0.67 -0.25
C GLY A 29 -17.81 -1.16 -1.13
N PHE A 30 -18.47 -2.19 -0.65
CA PHE A 30 -19.65 -2.76 -1.28
C PHE A 30 -20.84 -2.64 -0.35
N TRP A 31 -21.92 -2.06 -0.86
CA TRP A 31 -23.18 -1.89 -0.14
C TRP A 31 -24.26 -2.73 -0.81
N SER A 32 -24.98 -3.52 0.00
CA SER A 32 -26.24 -4.13 -0.45
C SER A 32 -27.29 -3.05 -0.70
N VAL A 33 -28.16 -3.28 -1.68
CA VAL A 33 -29.37 -2.48 -1.91
C VAL A 33 -30.49 -2.79 -0.91
N GLU A 34 -30.38 -3.90 -0.16
CA GLU A 34 -31.32 -4.30 0.90
C GLU A 34 -30.86 -3.79 2.29
N ALA A 35 -31.77 -3.81 3.28
CA ALA A 35 -31.49 -3.42 4.66
C ALA A 35 -30.29 -4.20 5.22
N ARG A 36 -29.22 -3.47 5.56
CA ARG A 36 -27.82 -3.92 5.68
C ARG A 36 -27.65 -5.21 6.50
N PRO A 37 -27.54 -6.40 5.87
CA PRO A 37 -27.16 -7.61 6.61
C PRO A 37 -25.66 -7.63 6.91
N PHE A 38 -24.87 -6.95 6.06
CA PHE A 38 -23.42 -6.79 6.20
C PHE A 38 -22.89 -5.57 5.40
N ARG A 39 -21.64 -5.19 5.66
CA ARG A 39 -20.86 -4.16 4.95
C ARG A 39 -19.43 -4.66 4.75
N VAL A 40 -18.91 -4.59 3.53
CA VAL A 40 -17.49 -4.85 3.24
C VAL A 40 -16.80 -3.55 2.87
N THR A 41 -15.67 -3.27 3.49
CA THR A 41 -14.80 -2.13 3.17
C THR A 41 -13.39 -2.65 2.90
N ILE A 42 -12.82 -2.28 1.75
CA ILE A 42 -11.44 -2.52 1.38
C ILE A 42 -10.67 -1.23 1.65
N LEU A 43 -9.63 -1.34 2.47
CA LEU A 43 -8.74 -0.25 2.84
C LEU A 43 -7.35 -0.53 2.29
N SER A 44 -6.74 0.46 1.67
CA SER A 44 -5.33 0.40 1.27
C SER A 44 -4.57 1.54 1.94
N ASP A 45 -3.59 1.19 2.76
CA ASP A 45 -2.69 2.12 3.42
C ASP A 45 -1.37 2.17 2.65
N ILE A 46 -0.87 3.38 2.36
CA ILE A 46 0.43 3.60 1.73
C ILE A 46 1.42 4.05 2.81
N LEU A 47 2.44 3.23 3.07
CA LEU A 47 3.48 3.52 4.04
C LEU A 47 4.78 3.91 3.30
N PRO A 48 5.39 5.07 3.59
CA PRO A 48 6.68 5.43 3.00
C PRO A 48 7.80 4.50 3.50
N VAL A 49 8.78 4.23 2.65
CA VAL A 49 9.96 3.41 2.96
C VAL A 49 11.21 4.21 2.66
N GLU A 50 12.10 4.32 3.64
CA GLU A 50 13.35 5.06 3.53
C GLU A 50 14.40 4.29 2.71
N PRO A 51 15.18 4.99 1.86
CA PRO A 51 16.27 4.38 1.10
C PRO A 51 17.40 3.89 2.00
N GLU A 52 17.87 2.68 1.75
CA GLU A 52 19.10 2.16 2.34
C GLU A 52 20.32 2.96 1.85
N ALA A 53 21.32 3.14 2.71
CA ALA A 53 22.56 3.83 2.36
C ALA A 53 23.63 2.82 1.95
N VAL A 54 24.22 3.00 0.77
CA VAL A 54 25.32 2.22 0.24
C VAL A 54 26.54 3.12 0.09
N VAL A 55 27.71 2.64 0.50
CA VAL A 55 28.98 3.37 0.38
C VAL A 55 29.67 2.99 -0.93
N SER A 56 30.10 3.98 -1.71
CA SER A 56 30.84 3.82 -2.96
C SER A 56 32.23 4.41 -2.81
N GLY A 57 33.30 3.66 -3.14
CA GLY A 57 34.69 4.16 -3.10
C GLY A 57 35.06 5.17 -4.18
N ALA A 58 34.08 5.70 -4.93
CA ALA A 58 34.30 6.64 -6.02
C ALA A 58 33.81 8.05 -5.66
N GLY A 59 34.77 8.98 -5.56
CA GLY A 59 34.58 10.43 -5.66
C GLY A 59 34.05 11.13 -4.40
N GLY A 60 34.68 12.26 -4.06
CA GLY A 60 34.24 13.17 -3.00
C GLY A 60 34.90 12.94 -1.63
N MET A 61 34.51 13.76 -0.66
CA MET A 61 34.91 13.58 0.74
C MET A 61 34.16 12.36 1.32
N PRO A 62 34.76 11.56 2.20
CA PRO A 62 34.05 10.50 2.89
C PRO A 62 32.78 11.03 3.58
N GLY A 63 31.68 10.30 3.43
CA GLY A 63 30.37 10.66 4.01
C GLY A 63 29.55 11.64 3.18
N THR A 64 30.06 12.18 2.06
CA THR A 64 29.26 13.05 1.19
C THR A 64 28.19 12.25 0.44
N VAL A 65 26.98 12.80 0.30
CA VAL A 65 25.92 12.17 -0.49
C VAL A 65 26.23 12.31 -1.98
N VAL A 66 26.47 11.19 -2.66
CA VAL A 66 26.65 11.11 -4.12
C VAL A 66 25.29 10.97 -4.82
N GLN A 67 24.36 10.22 -4.19
CA GLN A 67 22.99 10.06 -4.67
C GLN A 67 22.05 10.06 -3.46
N HIS A 68 21.00 10.90 -3.47
CA HIS A 68 20.06 11.01 -2.35
C HIS A 68 19.16 9.77 -2.14
N GLY A 69 19.08 8.89 -3.14
CA GLY A 69 18.08 7.81 -3.18
C GLY A 69 16.73 8.31 -3.69
N GLY A 70 15.73 7.44 -3.63
CA GLY A 70 14.36 7.76 -4.04
C GLY A 70 13.33 7.30 -3.01
N ARG A 71 12.06 7.63 -3.27
CA ARG A 71 10.95 7.21 -2.40
C ARG A 71 10.53 5.78 -2.73
N GLY A 72 10.49 4.94 -1.71
CA GLY A 72 9.87 3.63 -1.73
C GLY A 72 8.56 3.65 -0.97
N TYR A 73 7.73 2.62 -1.19
CA TYR A 73 6.44 2.51 -0.52
C TYR A 73 6.11 1.04 -0.23
N SER A 74 5.42 0.81 0.87
CA SER A 74 4.75 -0.45 1.17
C SER A 74 3.25 -0.20 1.18
N VAL A 75 2.50 -0.99 0.41
CA VAL A 75 1.04 -0.91 0.35
C VAL A 75 0.45 -2.10 1.09
N ILE A 76 -0.36 -1.83 2.11
CA ILE A 76 -1.08 -2.87 2.87
C ILE A 76 -2.56 -2.75 2.52
N THR A 77 -3.11 -3.79 1.90
CA THR A 77 -4.54 -3.86 1.57
C THR A 77 -5.25 -4.80 2.52
N ARG A 78 -6.36 -4.33 3.10
CA ARG A 78 -7.14 -5.04 4.11
C ARG A 78 -8.61 -5.07 3.75
N ARG A 79 -9.29 -6.14 4.17
CA ARG A 79 -10.73 -6.32 4.08
C ARG A 79 -11.33 -6.23 5.48
N CYS A 80 -12.19 -5.25 5.67
CA CYS A 80 -13.03 -5.11 6.86
C CYS A 80 -14.45 -5.55 6.52
N LEU A 81 -14.92 -6.64 7.13
CA LEU A 81 -16.29 -7.12 7.01
C LEU A 81 -17.02 -6.84 8.32
N VAL A 82 -18.15 -6.13 8.25
CA VAL A 82 -19.08 -5.96 9.36
C VAL A 82 -20.35 -6.74 9.02
N ARG A 83 -20.71 -7.76 9.79
CA ARG A 83 -21.94 -8.54 9.62
C ARG A 83 -22.63 -8.69 10.96
N GLU A 84 -23.93 -8.40 11.01
CA GLU A 84 -24.74 -8.58 12.23
C GLU A 84 -24.09 -7.89 13.46
N GLY A 85 -23.49 -6.71 13.26
CA GLY A 85 -22.80 -5.94 14.30
C GLY A 85 -21.38 -6.42 14.67
N ARG A 86 -20.90 -7.55 14.13
CA ARG A 86 -19.55 -8.07 14.36
C ARG A 86 -18.61 -7.68 13.23
N GLY A 87 -17.44 -7.13 13.59
CA GLY A 87 -16.39 -6.75 12.66
C GLY A 87 -15.27 -7.80 12.60
N THR A 88 -14.80 -8.11 11.40
CA THR A 88 -13.58 -8.89 11.16
C THR A 88 -12.66 -8.13 10.21
N GLU A 89 -11.35 -8.22 10.43
CA GLU A 89 -10.33 -7.64 9.58
C GLU A 89 -9.38 -8.74 9.07
N GLU A 90 -9.04 -8.66 7.78
CA GLU A 90 -8.14 -9.60 7.11
C GLU A 90 -7.20 -8.84 6.18
N ILE A 91 -5.92 -9.19 6.19
CA ILE A 91 -4.94 -8.65 5.24
C ILE A 91 -5.06 -9.43 3.92
N LEU A 92 -5.37 -8.73 2.83
CA LEU A 92 -5.47 -9.31 1.49
C LEU A 92 -4.11 -9.34 0.78
N SER A 93 -3.31 -8.28 0.93
CA SER A 93 -1.99 -8.20 0.33
C SER A 93 -1.06 -7.24 1.08
N ARG A 94 0.24 -7.48 0.91
CA ARG A 94 1.33 -6.58 1.28
C ARG A 94 2.24 -6.47 0.08
N ASP A 95 2.19 -5.33 -0.60
CA ASP A 95 3.01 -5.06 -1.78
C ASP A 95 4.15 -4.12 -1.40
N PHE A 96 5.38 -4.46 -1.80
CA PHE A 96 6.57 -3.70 -1.47
C PHE A 96 7.22 -3.15 -2.74
N TYR A 97 7.44 -1.84 -2.76
CA TYR A 97 8.07 -1.10 -3.83
C TYR A 97 9.36 -0.46 -3.27
N PRO A 98 10.52 -1.12 -3.44
CA PRO A 98 11.75 -0.69 -2.78
C PRO A 98 12.17 0.71 -3.25
N PRO A 99 12.66 1.56 -2.34
CA PRO A 99 13.30 2.82 -2.71
C PRO A 99 14.62 2.54 -3.45
N PRO A 100 14.97 3.35 -4.48
CA PRO A 100 16.34 3.43 -4.96
C PRO A 100 17.29 3.83 -3.80
N SER A 101 18.40 3.11 -3.62
CA SER A 101 19.36 3.36 -2.54
C SER A 101 19.97 4.76 -2.58
N ARG A 102 20.28 5.28 -1.39
CA ARG A 102 21.13 6.47 -1.20
C ARG A 102 22.59 6.05 -1.32
N ILE A 103 23.39 6.74 -2.11
CA ILE A 103 24.82 6.46 -2.28
C ILE A 103 25.64 7.52 -1.55
N LEU A 104 26.53 7.07 -0.67
CA LEU A 104 27.50 7.90 0.03
C LEU A 104 28.90 7.66 -0.54
N ALA A 105 29.70 8.71 -0.62
CA ALA A 105 31.13 8.61 -0.92
C ALA A 105 31.84 7.92 0.24
N GLY A 106 32.57 6.86 -0.07
CA GLY A 106 33.48 6.17 0.83
C GLY A 106 34.92 6.60 0.60
N GLU A 107 35.79 6.18 1.49
CA GLU A 107 37.23 6.21 1.21
C GLU A 107 37.49 5.28 0.02
N GLY A 108 38.25 5.78 -0.96
CA GLY A 108 38.78 4.93 -2.02
C GLY A 108 39.74 3.89 -1.43
N PRO A 109 40.03 2.80 -2.17
CA PRO A 109 41.08 1.88 -1.77
C PRO A 109 42.44 2.56 -1.61
#